data_AF-X6LUT6-F1
#
_entry.id   AF-X6LUT6-F1
#
_cell.length_a   1.000
_cell.length_b   1.000
_cell.length_c   1.000
_cell.angle_alpha   90.00
_cell.angle_beta   90.00
_cell.angle_gamma   90.00
#
_symmetry.space_group_name_H-M   'P 1'
#
loop_
_entity.id
_entity.type
_entity.pdbx_description
1 polymer ?
#
loop_
_entity_poly.entity_id
_entity_poly.type
_entity_poly.pdbx_seq_one_letter_code
_entity_poly.pdbx_strand_id
1 'polypeptide(L)'
;MKEFNSFQVILKETRNKEPLNPYLITLKQGFKNFKNKLQLRKQYMGEGDESIIFKCENNKCEPPIPFNINEDILLNDITDKSKNILNKDIIISSNKKSTFNPLLYICDIHKLKIIQDSVLSIPRSSDNYMKLLLHEVIKNGYINDLITYQYLYNKEEIHYNENKPNELILNEKILTILNELKILYYDDIHKYMGYPLQLFDICAILLYCGKSCNVEFSYDQIQYRHFKWVYLDDCLGNAIRILHKYERREEENIELYCGLKKVRLQNEKEIKAGYFISHVSTSDDLQVAKMFRSDQGCILHFHPSMRRAGGILSCDVSWISPYKHEREILFSRSNTSNIEDRHKEYFAWNAKIEKEDKNTQMILLTWGRYDQYIQQTMYISKIWNHFIDLNLIYIILLFAEGDIILKNNKRKYEEIKNEFIKRRCYNDYINLFSIFAVKIKNIRYTPIEFTTKHTIMIGLPFVEKDKEK
;
A
#
# COMPACT_ATOMS: atom_id res chain seq x y z
N MET A 1 13.63 35.53 6.86
CA MET A 1 12.24 36.03 6.73
C MET A 1 11.40 34.90 6.15
N LYS A 2 10.42 34.37 6.91
CA LYS A 2 9.42 33.45 6.37
C LYS A 2 8.49 34.26 5.46
N GLU A 3 8.36 33.88 4.19
CA GLU A 3 7.31 34.40 3.31
C GLU A 3 5.94 33.98 3.88
N PHE A 4 5.40 34.79 4.77
CA PHE A 4 4.04 34.60 5.27
C PHE A 4 3.09 35.40 4.37
N ASN A 5 2.07 34.71 3.85
CA ASN A 5 0.95 35.24 3.08
C ASN A 5 1.26 35.65 1.62
N SER A 6 1.84 34.74 0.83
CA SER A 6 1.85 34.88 -0.63
C SER A 6 1.27 33.65 -1.33
N PHE A 7 0.40 33.86 -2.32
CA PHE A 7 0.04 32.81 -3.27
C PHE A 7 1.21 32.65 -4.24
N GLN A 8 1.68 31.41 -4.40
CA GLN A 8 2.80 31.08 -5.29
C GLN A 8 2.29 30.34 -6.51
N VAL A 9 2.56 30.87 -7.70
CA VAL A 9 2.29 30.16 -8.96
C VAL A 9 3.57 29.50 -9.43
N ILE A 10 3.55 28.17 -9.59
CA ILE A 10 4.69 27.38 -10.04
C ILE A 10 4.43 26.97 -11.49
N LEU A 11 5.24 27.50 -12.42
CA LEU A 11 5.26 27.03 -13.80
C LEU A 11 6.09 25.75 -13.86
N LYS A 12 5.54 24.64 -14.36
CA LYS A 12 6.21 23.32 -14.37
C LYS A 12 7.61 23.32 -14.98
N GLU A 13 7.91 24.27 -15.85
CA GLU A 13 9.16 24.34 -16.60
C GLU A 13 10.17 25.36 -16.03
N THR A 14 9.76 26.26 -15.14
CA THR A 14 10.66 27.23 -14.50
C THR A 14 10.34 27.37 -13.02
N ARG A 15 11.31 27.12 -12.13
CA ARG A 15 11.17 27.27 -10.66
C ARG A 15 11.04 28.72 -10.18
N ASN A 16 10.59 29.64 -11.03
CA ASN A 16 10.36 31.03 -10.67
C ASN A 16 9.05 31.13 -9.88
N LYS A 17 9.17 31.44 -8.60
CA LYS A 17 8.06 31.72 -7.70
C LYS A 17 7.77 33.21 -7.75
N GLU A 18 6.51 33.56 -7.91
CA GLU A 18 6.09 34.94 -7.81
C GLU A 18 5.04 35.09 -6.71
N PRO A 19 5.28 35.96 -5.71
CA PRO A 19 4.34 36.17 -4.64
C PRO A 19 3.20 37.08 -5.09
N LEU A 20 1.96 36.60 -4.99
CA LEU A 20 0.76 37.44 -5.04
C LEU A 20 0.26 37.71 -3.62
N ASN A 21 -0.11 38.96 -3.30
CA ASN A 21 -0.70 39.29 -2.01
C ASN A 21 -2.19 38.88 -1.99
N PRO A 22 -2.59 37.86 -1.20
CA PRO A 22 -3.94 37.31 -1.24
C PRO A 22 -5.04 38.21 -0.70
N TYR A 23 -4.68 39.26 0.04
CA TYR A 23 -5.63 40.20 0.63
C TYR A 23 -5.97 41.37 -0.30
N LEU A 24 -5.21 41.57 -1.38
CA LEU A 24 -5.35 42.72 -2.28
C LEU A 24 -5.73 42.32 -3.71
N ILE A 25 -5.77 41.01 -4.01
CA ILE A 25 -6.00 40.53 -5.36
C ILE A 25 -7.12 39.49 -5.40
N THR A 26 -8.01 39.65 -6.38
CA THR A 26 -9.05 38.65 -6.66
C THR A 26 -8.50 37.48 -7.47
N LEU A 27 -9.22 36.36 -7.51
CA LEU A 27 -8.85 35.21 -8.33
C LEU A 27 -8.70 35.59 -9.82
N LYS A 28 -9.65 36.39 -10.34
CA LYS A 28 -9.62 36.94 -11.70
C LYS A 28 -8.40 37.81 -11.97
N GLN A 29 -8.07 38.70 -11.04
CA GLN A 29 -6.89 39.55 -11.15
C GLN A 29 -5.59 38.74 -11.08
N GLY A 30 -5.55 37.70 -10.23
CA GLY A 30 -4.45 36.75 -10.15
C GLY A 30 -4.20 36.05 -11.49
N PHE A 31 -5.25 35.53 -12.13
CA PHE A 31 -5.16 34.92 -13.46
C PHE A 31 -4.73 35.91 -14.54
N LYS A 32 -5.27 37.14 -14.51
CA LYS A 32 -4.90 38.19 -15.46
C LYS A 32 -3.42 38.58 -15.34
N ASN A 33 -2.92 38.76 -14.12
CA ASN A 33 -1.50 39.04 -13.88
C ASN A 33 -0.61 37.91 -14.41
N PHE A 34 -1.02 36.66 -14.18
CA PHE A 34 -0.31 35.50 -14.68
C PHE A 34 -0.28 35.44 -16.22
N LYS A 35 -1.42 35.66 -16.87
CA LYS A 35 -1.54 35.68 -18.33
C LYS A 35 -0.66 36.76 -18.96
N ASN A 36 -0.69 37.98 -18.41
CA ASN A 36 0.12 39.10 -18.90
C ASN A 36 1.62 38.80 -18.79
N LYS A 37 2.07 38.14 -17.72
CA LYS A 37 3.48 37.79 -17.53
C LYS A 37 3.96 36.65 -18.43
N LEU A 38 3.12 35.67 -18.70
CA LEU A 38 3.43 34.63 -19.68
C LEU A 38 3.59 35.22 -21.08
N GLN A 39 2.74 36.18 -21.44
CA GLN A 39 2.86 36.91 -22.72
C GLN A 39 4.17 37.71 -22.80
N LEU A 40 4.53 38.47 -21.75
CA LEU A 40 5.80 39.19 -21.69
C LEU A 40 7.01 38.26 -21.83
N ARG A 41 7.01 37.10 -21.15
CA ARG A 41 8.12 36.14 -21.25
C ARG A 41 8.28 35.53 -22.63
N LYS A 42 7.17 35.28 -23.34
CA LYS A 42 7.21 34.76 -24.72
C LYS A 42 7.85 35.77 -25.69
N GLN A 43 7.54 37.06 -25.52
CA GLN A 43 8.18 38.14 -26.28
C GLN A 43 9.71 38.19 -26.06
N TYR A 44 10.18 37.88 -24.85
CA TYR A 44 11.62 37.77 -24.56
C TYR A 44 12.29 36.52 -25.16
N MET A 45 11.54 35.46 -25.45
CA MET A 45 12.06 34.17 -25.96
C MET A 45 12.00 34.06 -27.49
N GLY A 46 11.50 35.07 -28.20
CA GLY A 46 11.48 35.11 -29.67
C GLY A 46 10.47 34.16 -30.34
N GLU A 47 9.54 33.57 -29.58
CA GLU A 47 8.50 32.69 -30.11
C GLU A 47 7.29 33.53 -30.56
N GLY A 48 6.95 33.44 -31.86
CA GLY A 48 5.94 34.28 -32.52
C GLY A 48 4.52 34.22 -31.92
N ASP A 49 3.67 35.11 -32.46
CA ASP A 49 2.32 35.53 -32.00
C ASP A 49 1.22 34.44 -31.99
N GLU A 50 1.49 33.23 -31.52
CA GLU A 50 0.44 32.24 -31.26
C GLU A 50 -0.27 32.53 -29.92
N SER A 51 -1.61 32.56 -29.96
CA SER A 51 -2.49 32.79 -28.81
C SER A 51 -2.42 31.63 -27.81
N ILE A 52 -1.97 31.89 -26.57
CA ILE A 52 -1.93 30.89 -25.50
C ILE A 52 -3.36 30.59 -25.01
N ILE A 53 -3.77 29.32 -25.10
CA ILE A 53 -4.95 28.80 -24.41
C ILE A 53 -4.56 28.51 -22.96
N PHE A 54 -4.93 29.42 -22.05
CA PHE A 54 -4.74 29.20 -20.61
C PHE A 54 -5.91 28.37 -20.07
N LYS A 55 -5.63 27.14 -19.64
CA LYS A 55 -6.60 26.27 -18.96
C LYS A 55 -6.14 26.04 -17.52
N CYS A 56 -6.85 26.65 -16.57
CA CYS A 56 -6.66 26.36 -15.15
C CYS A 56 -7.56 25.17 -14.75
N GLU A 57 -6.98 24.18 -14.08
CA GLU A 57 -7.73 23.04 -13.54
C GLU A 57 -7.88 23.23 -12.03
N ASN A 58 -9.02 23.79 -11.62
CA ASN A 58 -9.30 24.23 -10.25
C ASN A 58 -9.13 23.13 -9.19
N ASN A 59 -9.36 21.86 -9.57
CA ASN A 59 -9.17 20.69 -8.71
C ASN A 59 -7.70 20.32 -8.47
N LYS A 60 -6.76 20.89 -9.24
CA LYS A 60 -5.31 20.68 -9.10
C LYS A 60 -4.61 21.82 -8.36
N CYS A 61 -5.34 22.84 -7.93
CA CYS A 61 -4.81 23.88 -7.04
C CYS A 61 -4.62 23.30 -5.62
N GLU A 62 -3.65 23.81 -4.88
CA GLU A 62 -3.43 23.46 -3.47
C GLU A 62 -3.57 24.73 -2.61
N PRO A 63 -4.65 24.87 -1.82
CA PRO A 63 -5.81 23.97 -1.73
C PRO A 63 -6.70 24.00 -3.00
N PRO A 64 -7.52 22.94 -3.25
CA PRO A 64 -8.42 22.90 -4.39
C PRO A 64 -9.40 24.09 -4.36
N ILE A 65 -9.61 24.70 -5.53
CA ILE A 65 -10.57 25.79 -5.70
C ILE A 65 -11.92 25.15 -6.10
N PRO A 66 -13.00 25.34 -5.32
CA PRO A 66 -14.33 24.87 -5.71
C PRO A 66 -14.76 25.35 -7.10
N PHE A 67 -15.38 24.47 -7.88
CA PHE A 67 -15.77 24.72 -9.28
C PHE A 67 -16.78 25.87 -9.47
N ASN A 68 -17.46 26.33 -8.42
CA ASN A 68 -18.51 27.35 -8.46
C ASN A 68 -18.14 28.65 -7.73
N ILE A 69 -16.85 28.95 -7.59
CA ILE A 69 -16.39 30.18 -6.95
C ILE A 69 -16.53 31.38 -7.90
N ASN A 70 -17.09 32.47 -7.38
CA ASN A 70 -17.07 33.77 -8.05
C ASN A 70 -15.62 34.24 -8.21
N GLU A 71 -15.17 34.47 -9.46
CA GLU A 71 -13.80 34.88 -9.77
C GLU A 71 -13.42 36.26 -9.21
N ASP A 72 -14.41 37.08 -8.84
CA ASP A 72 -14.19 38.38 -8.19
C ASP A 72 -13.93 38.26 -6.67
N ILE A 73 -13.89 37.04 -6.11
CA ILE A 73 -13.52 36.81 -4.72
C ILE A 73 -12.02 37.07 -4.48
N LEU A 74 -11.67 37.59 -3.30
CA LEU A 74 -10.28 37.67 -2.86
C LEU A 74 -9.69 36.27 -2.68
N LEU A 75 -8.41 36.13 -3.02
CA LEU A 75 -7.71 34.85 -2.91
C LEU A 75 -7.71 34.31 -1.46
N ASN A 76 -7.63 35.18 -0.45
CA ASN A 76 -7.69 34.77 0.94
C ASN A 76 -9.00 34.03 1.30
N ASP A 77 -10.14 34.54 0.84
CA ASP A 77 -11.46 34.02 1.21
C ASP A 77 -11.76 32.64 0.57
N ILE A 78 -11.04 32.29 -0.49
CA ILE A 78 -11.07 30.94 -1.08
C ILE A 78 -10.53 29.93 -0.08
N THR A 79 -9.45 30.26 0.61
CA THR A 79 -8.78 29.33 1.55
C THR A 79 -9.66 29.02 2.76
N ASP A 80 -10.42 30.00 3.24
CA ASP A 80 -11.34 29.84 4.38
C ASP A 80 -12.61 29.06 3.98
N LYS A 81 -13.13 29.27 2.76
CA LYS A 81 -14.26 28.47 2.24
C LYS A 81 -13.88 27.01 1.98
N SER A 82 -12.70 26.75 1.42
CA SER A 82 -12.23 25.38 1.18
C SER A 82 -12.01 24.60 2.48
N LYS A 83 -11.56 25.26 3.57
CA LYS A 83 -11.47 24.64 4.91
C LYS A 83 -12.84 24.29 5.51
N ASN A 84 -13.84 25.15 5.32
CA ASN A 84 -15.19 24.91 5.85
C ASN A 84 -15.97 23.80 5.12
N ILE A 85 -15.69 23.58 3.83
CA ILE A 85 -16.27 22.47 3.06
C ILE A 85 -15.69 21.13 3.54
N LEU A 86 -14.37 21.06 3.77
CA LEU A 86 -13.69 19.86 4.25
C LEU A 86 -14.20 19.38 5.63
N ASN A 87 -14.58 20.32 6.50
CA ASN A 87 -15.12 20.01 7.82
C ASN A 87 -16.60 19.57 7.81
N LYS A 88 -17.39 19.96 6.80
CA LYS A 88 -18.80 19.57 6.70
C LYS A 88 -18.99 18.14 6.17
N ASP A 89 -18.09 17.66 5.32
CA ASP A 89 -18.17 16.29 4.77
C ASP A 89 -17.82 15.20 5.81
N ILE A 90 -17.18 15.57 6.92
CA ILE A 90 -16.86 14.65 8.04
C ILE A 90 -18.09 14.38 8.93
N ILE A 91 -19.10 15.27 8.93
CA ILE A 91 -20.22 15.23 9.90
C ILE A 91 -21.52 14.62 9.34
N ILE A 92 -21.61 14.31 8.04
CA ILE A 92 -22.85 13.77 7.44
C ILE A 92 -22.65 12.34 6.91
N SER A 93 -22.94 11.30 7.71
CA SER A 93 -23.50 10.02 7.22
C SER A 93 -23.93 9.00 8.31
N SER A 94 -24.33 9.40 9.53
CA SER A 94 -24.61 8.43 10.61
C SER A 94 -25.89 7.57 10.47
N ASN A 95 -26.71 7.75 9.43
CA ASN A 95 -28.01 7.05 9.29
C ASN A 95 -28.17 6.16 8.05
N LYS A 96 -27.11 5.90 7.27
CA LYS A 96 -27.10 4.78 6.32
C LYS A 96 -26.30 3.65 6.94
N LYS A 97 -26.88 2.44 7.05
CA LYS A 97 -26.10 1.21 7.28
C LYS A 97 -25.00 1.18 6.21
N SER A 98 -23.76 1.51 6.57
CA SER A 98 -22.66 1.47 5.62
C SER A 98 -22.48 0.01 5.22
N THR A 99 -22.68 -0.30 3.95
CA THR A 99 -22.30 -1.61 3.40
C THR A 99 -20.80 -1.75 3.55
N PHE A 100 -20.35 -2.74 4.33
CA PHE A 100 -18.95 -3.06 4.54
C PHE A 100 -18.28 -3.28 3.17
N ASN A 101 -17.30 -2.45 2.83
CA ASN A 101 -16.46 -2.62 1.66
C ASN A 101 -15.00 -2.38 2.08
N PRO A 102 -14.18 -3.42 2.25
CA PRO A 102 -12.78 -3.28 2.64
C PRO A 102 -11.89 -2.80 1.47
N LEU A 103 -12.49 -2.57 0.30
CA LEU A 103 -11.82 -2.18 -0.91
C LEU A 103 -12.05 -0.69 -1.19
N LEU A 104 -10.97 0.07 -1.36
CA LEU A 104 -11.05 1.45 -1.83
C LEU A 104 -10.81 1.52 -3.31
N TYR A 105 -11.51 2.43 -3.98
CA TYR A 105 -11.26 2.72 -5.38
C TYR A 105 -10.12 3.72 -5.54
N ILE A 106 -9.47 3.73 -6.71
CA ILE A 106 -8.38 4.69 -7.01
C ILE A 106 -8.76 6.15 -6.70
N CYS A 107 -10.02 6.55 -6.87
CA CYS A 107 -10.48 7.91 -6.56
C CYS A 107 -10.44 8.26 -5.05
N ASP A 108 -10.43 7.27 -4.16
CA ASP A 108 -10.41 7.44 -2.70
C ASP A 108 -8.99 7.52 -2.12
N ILE A 109 -7.95 7.50 -2.96
CA ILE A 109 -6.55 7.55 -2.54
C ILE A 109 -6.21 8.74 -1.63
N HIS A 110 -6.89 9.87 -1.79
CA HIS A 110 -6.71 11.05 -0.97
C HIS A 110 -7.07 10.79 0.51
N LYS A 111 -8.05 9.91 0.78
CA LYS A 111 -8.43 9.51 2.13
C LYS A 111 -7.35 8.69 2.81
N LEU A 112 -6.72 7.77 2.07
CA LEU A 112 -5.56 7.02 2.57
C LEU A 112 -4.38 7.95 2.87
N LYS A 113 -4.18 9.01 2.07
CA LYS A 113 -3.12 9.99 2.32
C LYS A 113 -3.35 10.74 3.64
N ILE A 114 -4.58 11.17 3.90
CA ILE A 114 -4.96 11.81 5.17
C ILE A 114 -4.71 10.86 6.36
N ILE A 115 -5.10 9.59 6.24
CA ILE A 115 -4.81 8.57 7.25
C ILE A 115 -3.30 8.49 7.49
N GLN A 116 -2.53 8.30 6.41
CA GLN A 116 -1.09 8.11 6.49
C GLN A 116 -0.39 9.31 7.14
N ASP A 117 -0.78 10.54 6.79
CA ASP A 117 -0.21 11.76 7.37
C ASP A 117 -0.51 11.86 8.87
N SER A 118 -1.68 11.40 9.32
CA SER A 118 -2.05 11.34 10.75
C SER A 118 -1.30 10.27 11.54
N VAL A 119 -0.98 9.13 10.90
CA VAL A 119 -0.24 8.02 11.52
C VAL A 119 1.27 8.31 11.57
N LEU A 120 1.82 8.93 10.51
CA LEU A 120 3.26 9.20 10.38
C LEU A 120 3.79 10.30 11.31
N SER A 121 2.92 11.08 11.97
CA SER A 121 3.38 12.12 12.91
C SER A 121 3.92 11.58 14.24
N ILE A 122 3.92 10.26 14.46
CA ILE A 122 4.41 9.67 15.70
C ILE A 122 5.95 9.52 15.68
N PRO A 123 6.67 10.09 16.67
CA PRO A 123 8.10 9.86 16.83
C PRO A 123 8.40 8.38 17.09
N ARG A 124 9.23 7.77 16.25
CA ARG A 124 9.71 6.40 16.48
C ARG A 124 10.82 6.39 17.55
N SER A 125 10.51 6.31 18.84
CA SER A 125 11.51 5.96 19.87
C SER A 125 11.36 4.50 20.29
N SER A 126 12.37 3.68 20.02
CA SER A 126 12.35 2.20 20.15
C SER A 126 11.95 1.69 21.53
N ASP A 127 12.34 2.40 22.58
CA ASP A 127 12.36 1.84 23.94
C ASP A 127 10.97 1.79 24.60
N ASN A 128 9.95 2.31 23.91
CA ASN A 128 8.61 2.48 24.47
C ASN A 128 7.48 1.92 23.59
N TYR A 129 7.80 1.34 22.42
CA TYR A 129 6.77 0.86 21.48
C TYR A 129 5.88 -0.23 22.07
N MET A 130 6.47 -1.18 22.80
CA MET A 130 5.68 -2.23 23.46
C MET A 130 4.68 -1.62 24.45
N LYS A 131 5.11 -0.64 25.27
CA LYS A 131 4.21 0.02 26.22
C LYS A 131 3.10 0.78 25.50
N LEU A 132 3.43 1.50 24.44
CA LEU A 132 2.46 2.28 23.66
C LEU A 132 1.41 1.37 22.99
N LEU A 133 1.85 0.27 22.39
CA LEU A 133 0.97 -0.73 21.79
C LEU A 133 0.02 -1.35 22.82
N LEU A 134 0.54 -1.86 23.94
CA LEU A 134 -0.30 -2.48 24.95
C LEU A 134 -1.21 -1.45 25.64
N HIS A 135 -0.73 -0.23 25.86
CA HIS A 135 -1.53 0.86 26.38
C HIS A 135 -2.71 1.20 25.46
N GLU A 136 -2.48 1.27 24.16
CA GLU A 136 -3.51 1.49 23.15
C GLU A 136 -4.58 0.39 23.17
N VAL A 137 -4.17 -0.87 23.25
CA VAL A 137 -5.11 -2.02 23.35
C VAL A 137 -5.95 -1.91 24.63
N ILE A 138 -5.33 -1.59 25.78
CA ILE A 138 -6.06 -1.40 27.05
C ILE A 138 -7.01 -0.20 26.96
N LYS A 139 -6.56 0.91 26.38
CA LYS A 139 -7.35 2.13 26.19
C LYS A 139 -8.59 1.89 25.35
N ASN A 140 -8.48 1.04 24.33
CA ASN A 140 -9.60 0.63 23.48
C ASN A 140 -10.49 -0.47 24.11
N GLY A 141 -10.24 -0.86 25.37
CA GLY A 141 -11.09 -1.77 26.12
C GLY A 141 -10.75 -3.26 25.98
N TYR A 142 -9.61 -3.59 25.38
CA TYR A 142 -9.23 -4.98 25.04
C TYR A 142 -8.18 -5.57 25.96
N ILE A 143 -8.23 -5.23 27.25
CA ILE A 143 -7.27 -5.79 28.21
C ILE A 143 -7.33 -7.32 28.31
N ASN A 144 -8.51 -7.90 28.12
CA ASN A 144 -8.69 -9.36 28.16
C ASN A 144 -7.91 -10.09 27.06
N ASP A 145 -7.48 -9.40 26.01
CA ASP A 145 -6.60 -9.98 24.99
C ASP A 145 -5.13 -10.05 25.44
N LEU A 146 -4.78 -9.32 26.51
CA LEU A 146 -3.42 -9.22 27.05
C LEU A 146 -3.19 -10.10 28.29
N ILE A 147 -4.27 -10.57 28.91
CA ILE A 147 -4.25 -11.32 30.18
C ILE A 147 -5.02 -12.64 30.04
N THR A 148 -4.77 -13.60 30.93
CA THR A 148 -5.55 -14.84 31.01
C THR A 148 -6.66 -14.68 32.06
N TYR A 149 -7.85 -15.27 31.81
CA TYR A 149 -9.04 -15.21 32.68
C TYR A 149 -8.83 -15.54 34.17
N GLN A 150 -7.71 -16.16 34.55
CA GLN A 150 -7.42 -16.58 35.92
C GLN A 150 -7.10 -15.43 36.89
N TYR A 151 -6.90 -14.21 36.40
CA TYR A 151 -6.61 -13.05 37.24
C TYR A 151 -7.80 -12.09 37.30
N LEU A 152 -8.39 -11.92 38.49
CA LEU A 152 -9.26 -10.78 38.79
C LEU A 152 -8.40 -9.51 38.73
N TYR A 153 -8.53 -8.77 37.63
CA TYR A 153 -7.63 -7.69 37.30
C TYR A 153 -7.96 -6.40 38.08
N ASN A 154 -6.96 -5.84 38.76
CA ASN A 154 -6.97 -4.46 39.25
C ASN A 154 -6.02 -3.60 38.39
N LYS A 155 -6.54 -2.50 37.81
CA LYS A 155 -5.77 -1.55 36.96
C LYS A 155 -4.54 -0.96 37.65
N GLU A 156 -4.57 -0.92 38.97
CA GLU A 156 -3.50 -0.39 39.80
C GLU A 156 -2.21 -1.21 39.68
N GLU A 157 -2.28 -2.53 39.47
CA GLU A 157 -1.09 -3.39 39.46
C GLU A 157 -0.17 -3.19 38.25
N ILE A 158 -0.71 -2.71 37.13
CA ILE A 158 0.08 -2.39 35.93
C ILE A 158 0.34 -0.88 35.78
N HIS A 159 -0.05 -0.07 36.78
CA HIS A 159 0.06 1.39 36.76
C HIS A 159 -0.54 2.00 35.48
N TYR A 160 -1.72 1.53 35.06
CA TYR A 160 -2.35 2.06 33.86
C TYR A 160 -2.80 3.51 34.07
N ASN A 161 -2.22 4.43 33.29
CA ASN A 161 -2.61 5.82 33.23
C ASN A 161 -3.00 6.19 31.80
N GLU A 162 -4.27 6.54 31.56
CA GLU A 162 -4.80 6.83 30.22
C GLU A 162 -4.01 7.91 29.46
N ASN A 163 -3.44 8.88 30.17
CA ASN A 163 -2.73 10.01 29.56
C ASN A 163 -1.21 9.83 29.52
N LYS A 164 -0.68 8.78 30.16
CA LYS A 164 0.76 8.56 30.31
C LYS A 164 1.14 7.12 29.99
N PRO A 165 1.21 6.76 28.69
CA PRO A 165 1.50 5.39 28.27
C PRO A 165 2.84 4.85 28.80
N ASN A 166 3.81 5.72 29.06
CA ASN A 166 5.14 5.32 29.52
C ASN A 166 5.15 4.79 30.96
N GLU A 167 4.13 5.14 31.76
CA GLU A 167 3.97 4.68 33.15
C GLU A 167 3.52 3.20 33.21
N LEU A 168 3.02 2.63 32.10
CA LEU A 168 2.60 1.24 32.02
C LEU A 168 3.75 0.30 32.41
N ILE A 169 3.51 -0.58 33.37
CA ILE A 169 4.46 -1.61 33.80
C ILE A 169 4.22 -2.89 33.00
N LEU A 170 5.28 -3.35 32.31
CA LEU A 170 5.27 -4.61 31.58
C LEU A 170 5.56 -5.78 32.54
N ASN A 171 4.52 -6.28 33.20
CA ASN A 171 4.62 -7.40 34.13
C ASN A 171 4.10 -8.69 33.49
N GLU A 172 4.99 -9.65 33.22
CA GLU A 172 4.68 -10.93 32.56
C GLU A 172 3.78 -11.86 33.36
N LYS A 173 3.66 -11.65 34.69
CA LYS A 173 2.72 -12.39 35.53
C LYS A 173 1.28 -11.92 35.32
N ILE A 174 1.10 -10.67 34.93
CA ILE A 174 -0.22 -10.05 34.71
C ILE A 174 -0.55 -10.04 33.22
N LEU A 175 0.31 -9.43 32.42
CA LEU A 175 0.23 -9.35 30.96
C LEU A 175 0.79 -10.64 30.35
N THR A 176 0.03 -11.72 30.47
CA THR A 176 0.44 -13.08 30.08
C THR A 176 0.77 -13.20 28.60
N ILE A 177 0.26 -12.30 27.75
CA ILE A 177 0.67 -12.18 26.34
C ILE A 177 2.19 -12.08 26.19
N LEU A 178 2.90 -11.41 27.11
CA LEU A 178 4.35 -11.25 27.04
C LEU A 178 5.09 -12.61 27.08
N ASN A 179 4.53 -13.63 27.74
CA ASN A 179 5.07 -14.98 27.73
C ASN A 179 4.89 -15.65 26.36
N GLU A 180 3.70 -15.49 25.74
CA GLU A 180 3.44 -15.95 24.37
C GLU A 180 4.45 -15.31 23.39
N LEU A 181 4.71 -14.01 23.52
CA LEU A 181 5.68 -13.29 22.67
C LEU A 181 7.10 -13.84 22.80
N LYS A 182 7.55 -14.17 24.01
CA LYS A 182 8.88 -14.76 24.22
C LYS A 182 9.02 -16.11 23.54
N ILE A 183 8.00 -16.96 23.64
CA ILE A 183 8.00 -18.27 22.98
C ILE A 183 8.10 -18.08 21.47
N LEU A 184 7.24 -17.21 20.90
CA LEU A 184 7.23 -16.91 19.47
C LEU A 184 8.52 -16.24 18.98
N TYR A 185 9.15 -15.41 19.82
CA TYR A 185 10.42 -14.77 19.47
C TYR A 185 11.53 -15.79 19.24
N TYR A 186 11.54 -16.89 19.99
CA TYR A 186 12.51 -17.98 19.85
C TYR A 186 12.04 -19.11 18.93
N ASP A 187 10.96 -18.91 18.17
CA ASP A 187 10.50 -19.90 17.19
C ASP A 187 11.59 -20.18 16.13
N ASP A 188 11.71 -21.44 15.71
CA ASP A 188 12.74 -21.88 14.77
C ASP A 188 12.63 -21.17 13.41
N ILE A 189 11.43 -20.77 12.98
CA ILE A 189 11.23 -20.00 11.74
C ILE A 189 11.80 -18.59 11.91
N HIS A 190 11.53 -17.94 13.04
CA HIS A 190 12.07 -16.61 13.34
C HIS A 190 13.60 -16.64 13.43
N LYS A 191 14.15 -17.66 14.10
CA LYS A 191 15.58 -17.92 14.20
C LYS A 191 16.22 -18.17 12.83
N TYR A 192 15.59 -18.97 11.98
CA TYR A 192 16.06 -19.24 10.62
C TYR A 192 16.16 -17.96 9.78
N MET A 193 15.25 -17.01 9.99
CA MET A 193 15.30 -15.68 9.37
C MET A 193 16.33 -14.73 10.00
N GLY A 194 16.96 -15.10 11.12
CA GLY A 194 17.93 -14.27 11.84
C GLY A 194 17.29 -13.25 12.78
N TYR A 195 16.14 -13.58 13.37
CA TYR A 195 15.38 -12.72 14.30
C TYR A 195 15.04 -11.32 13.76
N PRO A 196 14.44 -11.18 12.56
CA PRO A 196 14.19 -9.87 11.96
C PRO A 196 13.08 -9.06 12.64
N LEU A 197 12.20 -9.67 13.42
CA LEU A 197 11.10 -9.00 14.10
C LEU A 197 11.44 -8.66 15.55
N GLN A 198 11.01 -7.48 16.00
CA GLN A 198 11.04 -7.11 17.40
C GLN A 198 9.82 -7.70 18.13
N LEU A 199 9.85 -7.74 19.47
CA LEU A 199 8.72 -8.27 20.26
C LEU A 199 7.39 -7.55 19.96
N PHE A 200 7.42 -6.23 19.72
CA PHE A 200 6.20 -5.47 19.40
C PHE A 200 5.66 -5.78 18.00
N ASP A 201 6.53 -6.17 17.05
CA ASP A 201 6.10 -6.61 15.71
C ASP A 201 5.35 -7.95 15.83
N ILE A 202 5.90 -8.90 16.60
CA ILE A 202 5.26 -10.19 16.89
C ILE A 202 3.94 -9.96 17.65
N CYS A 203 3.93 -9.04 18.61
CA CYS A 203 2.74 -8.69 19.37
C CYS A 203 1.61 -8.17 18.47
N ALA A 204 1.92 -7.27 17.54
CA ALA A 204 0.94 -6.75 16.60
C ALA A 204 0.33 -7.85 15.72
N ILE A 205 1.15 -8.78 15.22
CA ILE A 205 0.66 -9.94 14.46
C ILE A 205 -0.24 -10.82 15.32
N LEU A 206 0.19 -11.14 16.55
CA LEU A 206 -0.59 -11.98 17.47
C LEU A 206 -1.93 -11.35 17.86
N LEU A 207 -1.95 -10.04 18.14
CA LEU A 207 -3.16 -9.28 18.42
C LEU A 207 -4.11 -9.30 17.22
N TYR A 208 -3.59 -9.15 16.00
CA TYR A 208 -4.39 -9.18 14.79
C TYR A 208 -4.96 -10.58 14.49
N CYS A 209 -4.12 -11.62 14.53
CA CYS A 209 -4.52 -12.96 14.10
C CYS A 209 -5.32 -13.71 15.17
N GLY A 210 -4.98 -13.50 16.45
CA GLY A 210 -5.38 -14.40 17.53
C GLY A 210 -6.33 -13.82 18.56
N LYS A 211 -6.53 -12.50 18.58
CA LYS A 211 -7.20 -11.82 19.71
C LYS A 211 -8.43 -11.04 19.25
N SER A 212 -9.32 -10.75 20.21
CA SER A 212 -10.66 -10.21 19.90
C SER A 212 -10.64 -8.76 19.42
N CYS A 213 -9.62 -7.99 19.80
CA CYS A 213 -9.42 -6.59 19.39
C CYS A 213 -9.34 -6.41 17.88
N ASN A 214 -8.91 -7.44 17.13
CA ASN A 214 -8.85 -7.37 15.68
C ASN A 214 -10.21 -7.02 15.05
N VAL A 215 -11.32 -7.49 15.61
CA VAL A 215 -12.65 -7.24 15.05
C VAL A 215 -12.95 -5.74 15.03
N GLU A 216 -12.73 -5.04 16.15
CA GLU A 216 -12.95 -3.59 16.23
C GLU A 216 -11.84 -2.82 15.54
N PHE A 217 -10.59 -3.28 15.61
CA PHE A 217 -9.47 -2.71 14.84
C PHE A 217 -9.82 -2.66 13.35
N SER A 218 -10.15 -3.81 12.75
CA SER A 218 -10.50 -3.92 11.34
C SER A 218 -11.74 -3.09 10.99
N TYR A 219 -12.76 -3.09 11.86
CA TYR A 219 -13.95 -2.25 11.69
C TYR A 219 -13.60 -0.75 11.70
N ASP A 220 -12.79 -0.30 12.66
CA ASP A 220 -12.32 1.08 12.76
C ASP A 220 -11.50 1.50 11.53
N GLN A 221 -10.61 0.64 11.03
CA GLN A 221 -9.84 0.92 9.81
C GLN A 221 -10.75 1.16 8.61
N ILE A 222 -11.75 0.29 8.40
CA ILE A 222 -12.70 0.41 7.27
C ILE A 222 -13.56 1.69 7.37
N GLN A 223 -13.78 2.19 8.60
CA GLN A 223 -14.46 3.45 8.86
C GLN A 223 -13.51 4.67 8.87
N TYR A 224 -12.26 4.51 8.40
CA TYR A 224 -11.22 5.55 8.39
C TYR A 224 -10.81 6.05 9.79
N ARG A 225 -11.08 5.29 10.85
CA ARG A 225 -10.77 5.63 12.26
C ARG A 225 -9.42 5.06 12.69
N HIS A 226 -8.41 5.14 11.82
CA HIS A 226 -7.06 4.62 12.08
C HIS A 226 -6.37 5.29 13.28
N PHE A 227 -6.72 6.53 13.60
CA PHE A 227 -6.17 7.28 14.72
C PHE A 227 -6.42 6.63 16.10
N LYS A 228 -7.36 5.69 16.19
CA LYS A 228 -7.61 4.93 17.43
C LYS A 228 -6.60 3.81 17.68
N TRP A 229 -5.93 3.36 16.63
CA TRP A 229 -5.10 2.16 16.60
C TRP A 229 -3.75 2.43 15.94
N VAL A 230 -3.15 3.57 16.25
CA VAL A 230 -1.96 4.06 15.55
C VAL A 230 -0.77 3.14 15.78
N TYR A 231 -0.60 2.65 17.01
CA TYR A 231 0.53 1.78 17.34
C TYR A 231 0.33 0.38 16.79
N LEU A 232 -0.88 -0.18 16.90
CA LEU A 232 -1.18 -1.49 16.31
C LEU A 232 -1.03 -1.46 14.78
N ASP A 233 -1.54 -0.41 14.12
CA ASP A 233 -1.44 -0.25 12.66
C ASP A 233 0.02 -0.06 12.18
N ASP A 234 0.82 0.78 12.83
CA ASP A 234 2.23 0.98 12.47
C ASP A 234 3.06 -0.28 12.71
N CYS A 235 2.89 -0.94 13.87
CA CYS A 235 3.62 -2.18 14.19
C CYS A 235 3.25 -3.30 13.21
N LEU A 236 1.96 -3.50 12.93
CA LEU A 236 1.50 -4.56 12.03
C LEU A 236 2.01 -4.34 10.60
N GLY A 237 1.86 -3.12 10.07
CA GLY A 237 2.38 -2.77 8.74
C GLY A 237 3.91 -2.90 8.66
N ASN A 238 4.63 -2.56 9.74
CA ASN A 238 6.07 -2.75 9.83
C ASN A 238 6.48 -4.23 9.82
N ALA A 239 5.80 -5.06 10.63
CA ALA A 239 6.03 -6.49 10.71
C ALA A 239 5.83 -7.18 9.36
N ILE A 240 4.71 -6.89 8.67
CA ILE A 240 4.44 -7.42 7.33
C ILE A 240 5.50 -6.96 6.35
N ARG A 241 5.88 -5.69 6.37
CA ARG A 241 6.94 -5.14 5.49
C ARG A 241 8.29 -5.82 5.70
N ILE A 242 8.62 -6.19 6.94
CA ILE A 242 9.84 -6.94 7.25
C ILE A 242 9.71 -8.34 6.67
N LEU A 243 8.71 -9.11 7.08
CA LEU A 243 8.54 -10.52 6.65
C LEU A 243 8.41 -10.67 5.14
N HIS A 244 7.73 -9.75 4.47
CA HIS A 244 7.59 -9.69 3.00
C HIS A 244 8.94 -9.73 2.25
N LYS A 245 10.03 -9.25 2.87
CA LYS A 245 11.38 -9.28 2.29
C LYS A 245 12.14 -10.58 2.57
N TYR A 246 11.80 -11.28 3.64
CA TYR A 246 12.50 -12.51 4.05
C TYR A 246 11.91 -13.75 3.36
N GLU A 247 10.59 -13.77 3.21
CA GLU A 247 9.84 -14.85 2.58
C GLU A 247 10.19 -15.02 1.09
N ARG A 248 10.26 -16.27 0.63
CA ARG A 248 10.59 -16.64 -0.76
C ARG A 248 9.34 -16.67 -1.65
N ARG A 249 8.63 -15.55 -1.68
CA ARG A 249 7.39 -15.39 -2.48
C ARG A 249 7.65 -15.60 -3.98
N GLU A 250 8.91 -15.45 -4.40
CA GLU A 250 9.33 -15.68 -5.77
C GLU A 250 9.24 -17.15 -6.23
N GLU A 251 9.08 -18.08 -5.29
CA GLU A 251 9.02 -19.52 -5.54
C GLU A 251 7.61 -20.08 -5.40
N GLU A 252 6.67 -19.26 -4.91
CA GLU A 252 5.31 -19.67 -4.63
C GLU A 252 4.36 -19.27 -5.76
N ASN A 253 3.42 -20.17 -6.03
CA ASN A 253 2.30 -19.95 -6.94
C ASN A 253 1.00 -20.40 -6.28
N ILE A 254 0.75 -19.89 -5.08
CA ILE A 254 -0.43 -20.24 -4.29
C ILE A 254 -1.58 -19.28 -4.58
N GLU A 255 -2.77 -19.84 -4.72
CA GLU A 255 -4.03 -19.09 -4.69
C GLU A 255 -4.41 -18.88 -3.23
N LEU A 256 -4.98 -17.72 -2.90
CA LEU A 256 -5.41 -17.42 -1.53
C LEU A 256 -6.87 -16.96 -1.50
N TYR A 257 -7.52 -17.12 -0.36
CA TYR A 257 -8.94 -16.89 -0.19
C TYR A 257 -9.23 -16.12 1.10
N CYS A 258 -10.18 -15.19 1.05
CA CYS A 258 -10.71 -14.49 2.22
C CYS A 258 -12.23 -14.47 2.17
N GLY A 259 -12.87 -14.93 3.26
CA GLY A 259 -14.32 -14.90 3.40
C GLY A 259 -14.82 -13.61 4.01
N LEU A 260 -15.76 -12.95 3.36
CA LEU A 260 -16.39 -11.73 3.87
C LEU A 260 -17.89 -11.97 4.11
N LYS A 261 -18.29 -11.91 5.38
CA LYS A 261 -19.67 -12.10 5.80
C LYS A 261 -20.56 -10.94 5.39
N LYS A 262 -21.72 -11.22 4.79
CA LYS A 262 -22.74 -10.22 4.39
C LYS A 262 -22.25 -9.13 3.43
N VAL A 263 -21.17 -9.39 2.70
CA VAL A 263 -20.67 -8.52 1.63
C VAL A 263 -21.11 -9.08 0.29
N ARG A 264 -21.69 -8.25 -0.57
CA ARG A 264 -22.00 -8.59 -1.96
C ARG A 264 -21.97 -7.32 -2.80
N LEU A 265 -21.27 -7.34 -3.91
CA LEU A 265 -21.23 -6.21 -4.85
C LEU A 265 -22.45 -6.27 -5.76
N GLN A 266 -23.06 -5.11 -6.04
CA GLN A 266 -24.32 -5.05 -6.79
C GLN A 266 -24.09 -5.14 -8.31
N ASN A 267 -22.92 -4.71 -8.79
CA ASN A 267 -22.60 -4.71 -10.21
C ASN A 267 -21.09 -4.83 -10.45
N GLU A 268 -20.66 -5.57 -11.48
CA GLU A 268 -19.28 -5.60 -11.96
C GLU A 268 -18.71 -4.20 -12.25
N LYS A 269 -19.54 -3.26 -12.71
CA LYS A 269 -19.13 -1.86 -12.96
C LYS A 269 -18.69 -1.11 -11.71
N GLU A 270 -19.04 -1.60 -10.52
CA GLU A 270 -18.55 -1.05 -9.25
C GLU A 270 -17.12 -1.50 -8.98
N ILE A 271 -16.68 -2.62 -9.56
CA ILE A 271 -15.36 -3.19 -9.33
C ILE A 271 -14.32 -2.40 -10.11
N LYS A 272 -13.76 -1.38 -9.47
CA LYS A 272 -12.59 -0.65 -9.99
C LYS A 272 -11.33 -1.13 -9.31
N ALA A 273 -10.22 -0.94 -10.00
CA ALA A 273 -8.89 -1.02 -9.43
C ALA A 273 -8.82 -0.20 -8.13
N GLY A 274 -8.05 -0.69 -7.16
CA GLY A 274 -8.17 -0.21 -5.81
C GLY A 274 -7.01 -0.52 -4.89
N TYR A 275 -7.21 -0.14 -3.63
CA TYR A 275 -6.25 -0.22 -2.53
C TYR A 275 -6.90 -0.84 -1.30
N PHE A 276 -6.11 -1.48 -0.45
CA PHE A 276 -6.58 -2.01 0.82
C PHE A 276 -6.65 -0.91 1.87
N ILE A 277 -7.83 -0.66 2.44
CA ILE A 277 -8.00 0.28 3.56
C ILE A 277 -7.50 -0.32 4.87
N SER A 278 -7.77 -1.60 5.08
CA SER A 278 -7.37 -2.36 6.26
C SER A 278 -6.39 -3.45 5.87
N HIS A 279 -5.76 -4.03 6.87
CA HIS A 279 -5.08 -5.31 6.71
C HIS A 279 -6.08 -6.40 6.30
N VAL A 280 -5.63 -7.40 5.55
CA VAL A 280 -6.49 -8.50 5.06
C VAL A 280 -5.84 -9.85 5.34
N SER A 281 -6.51 -10.66 6.15
CA SER A 281 -6.15 -12.06 6.39
C SER A 281 -6.70 -12.97 5.29
N THR A 282 -5.88 -13.93 4.86
CA THR A 282 -6.20 -14.89 3.80
C THR A 282 -5.68 -16.28 4.16
N SER A 283 -6.24 -17.31 3.53
CA SER A 283 -5.84 -18.71 3.67
C SER A 283 -5.70 -19.35 2.30
N ASP A 284 -4.81 -20.33 2.15
CA ASP A 284 -4.78 -21.19 0.95
C ASP A 284 -5.84 -22.29 0.97
N ASP A 285 -6.58 -22.44 2.07
CA ASP A 285 -7.74 -23.32 2.17
C ASP A 285 -9.05 -22.56 1.91
N LEU A 286 -9.69 -22.87 0.77
CA LEU A 286 -10.99 -22.33 0.41
C LEU A 286 -12.09 -22.64 1.45
N GLN A 287 -11.98 -23.73 2.21
CA GLN A 287 -12.95 -24.06 3.26
C GLN A 287 -12.86 -23.09 4.43
N VAL A 288 -11.66 -22.68 4.83
CA VAL A 288 -11.46 -21.63 5.84
C VAL A 288 -12.17 -20.34 5.40
N ALA A 289 -11.96 -19.91 4.15
CA ALA A 289 -12.67 -18.73 3.62
C ALA A 289 -14.20 -18.92 3.58
N LYS A 290 -14.71 -20.12 3.29
CA LYS A 290 -16.16 -20.40 3.36
C LYS A 290 -16.72 -20.30 4.77
N MET A 291 -15.95 -20.70 5.80
CA MET A 291 -16.34 -20.56 7.20
C MET A 291 -16.54 -19.08 7.57
N PHE A 292 -15.57 -18.22 7.21
CA PHE A 292 -15.65 -16.78 7.47
C PHE A 292 -16.72 -16.05 6.65
N ARG A 293 -16.99 -16.50 5.42
CA ARG A 293 -18.12 -16.02 4.61
C ARG A 293 -19.48 -16.29 5.27
N SER A 294 -19.59 -17.33 6.11
CA SER A 294 -20.84 -17.79 6.74
C SER A 294 -21.84 -18.35 5.72
N ASP A 295 -23.13 -18.04 5.84
CA ASP A 295 -24.22 -18.51 4.95
C ASP A 295 -24.36 -17.67 3.68
N GLN A 296 -24.16 -16.35 3.80
CA GLN A 296 -24.22 -15.37 2.72
C GLN A 296 -23.05 -14.39 2.77
N GLY A 297 -22.46 -14.09 1.61
CA GLY A 297 -21.38 -13.12 1.53
C GLY A 297 -20.53 -13.24 0.27
N CYS A 298 -19.28 -12.80 0.39
CA CYS A 298 -18.31 -12.78 -0.69
C CYS A 298 -17.09 -13.62 -0.32
N ILE A 299 -16.47 -14.27 -1.32
CA ILE A 299 -15.12 -14.81 -1.19
C ILE A 299 -14.21 -13.99 -2.11
N LEU A 300 -13.22 -13.34 -1.52
CA LEU A 300 -12.12 -12.77 -2.29
C LEU A 300 -11.16 -13.90 -2.63
N HIS A 301 -10.87 -14.08 -3.91
CA HIS A 301 -9.92 -15.03 -4.46
C HIS A 301 -8.70 -14.23 -4.94
N PHE A 302 -7.55 -14.42 -4.33
CA PHE A 302 -6.33 -13.69 -4.61
C PHE A 302 -5.46 -14.51 -5.56
N HIS A 303 -5.34 -14.03 -6.80
CA HIS A 303 -4.42 -14.60 -7.78
C HIS A 303 -2.98 -14.55 -7.25
N PRO A 304 -2.08 -15.49 -7.64
CA PRO A 304 -0.72 -15.53 -7.11
C PRO A 304 0.06 -14.23 -7.40
N SER A 305 -0.36 -13.46 -8.41
CA SER A 305 0.21 -12.14 -8.71
C SER A 305 0.14 -11.17 -7.53
N MET A 306 -0.85 -11.33 -6.65
CA MET A 306 -1.01 -10.51 -5.46
C MET A 306 0.11 -10.74 -4.45
N ARG A 307 0.56 -12.00 -4.30
CA ARG A 307 1.71 -12.36 -3.46
C ARG A 307 3.04 -11.92 -4.05
N ARG A 308 3.12 -11.81 -5.38
CA ARG A 308 4.32 -11.37 -6.11
C ARG A 308 4.48 -9.86 -6.19
N ALA A 309 3.40 -9.11 -6.00
CA ALA A 309 3.38 -7.67 -6.12
C ALA A 309 4.30 -7.01 -5.08
N GLY A 310 5.34 -6.30 -5.53
CA GLY A 310 6.24 -5.56 -4.63
C GLY A 310 5.63 -4.28 -4.04
N GLY A 311 4.46 -3.85 -4.53
CA GLY A 311 3.70 -2.73 -3.98
C GLY A 311 2.55 -3.17 -3.06
N ILE A 312 2.19 -4.46 -3.06
CA ILE A 312 1.16 -5.02 -2.19
C ILE A 312 1.86 -5.94 -1.20
N LEU A 313 2.13 -5.42 -0.01
CA LEU A 313 2.92 -6.15 0.97
C LEU A 313 2.10 -7.29 1.56
N SER A 314 2.70 -8.45 1.64
CA SER A 314 2.10 -9.67 2.19
C SER A 314 3.16 -10.55 2.86
N CYS A 315 2.76 -11.36 3.83
CA CYS A 315 3.63 -12.36 4.45
C CYS A 315 2.88 -13.57 5.02
N ASP A 316 3.55 -14.72 5.08
CA ASP A 316 3.12 -15.88 5.88
C ASP A 316 3.34 -15.61 7.38
N VAL A 317 2.24 -15.68 8.15
CA VAL A 317 2.22 -15.49 9.60
C VAL A 317 1.71 -16.72 10.34
N SER A 318 1.58 -17.86 9.65
CA SER A 318 1.03 -19.12 10.19
C SER A 318 1.81 -19.66 11.38
N TRP A 319 3.09 -19.27 11.51
CA TRP A 319 3.95 -19.62 12.64
C TRP A 319 3.75 -18.74 13.88
N ILE A 320 3.16 -17.55 13.72
CA ILE A 320 2.72 -16.66 14.81
C ILE A 320 1.25 -16.88 15.15
N SER A 321 0.41 -17.08 14.13
CA SER A 321 -1.03 -17.23 14.29
C SER A 321 -1.35 -18.44 15.18
N PRO A 322 -2.27 -18.30 16.16
CA PRO A 322 -2.66 -19.43 17.00
C PRO A 322 -3.45 -20.48 16.22
N TYR A 323 -4.03 -20.12 15.07
CA TYR A 323 -4.85 -20.99 14.24
C TYR A 323 -4.02 -21.65 13.14
N LYS A 324 -3.06 -22.50 13.52
CA LYS A 324 -2.11 -23.14 12.58
C LYS A 324 -2.75 -23.85 11.39
N HIS A 325 -3.96 -24.38 11.57
CA HIS A 325 -4.71 -25.08 10.52
C HIS A 325 -5.27 -24.14 9.44
N GLU A 326 -5.37 -22.84 9.71
CA GLU A 326 -5.86 -21.85 8.74
C GLU A 326 -4.77 -21.40 7.76
N ARG A 327 -3.50 -21.71 8.04
CA ARG A 327 -2.31 -21.29 7.26
C ARG A 327 -2.39 -19.83 6.83
N GLU A 328 -2.49 -18.96 7.84
CA GLU A 328 -2.80 -17.55 7.64
C GLU A 328 -1.69 -16.78 6.91
N ILE A 329 -2.08 -16.13 5.81
CA ILE A 329 -1.27 -15.18 5.05
C ILE A 329 -1.88 -13.80 5.18
N LEU A 330 -1.07 -12.83 5.61
CA LEU A 330 -1.52 -11.48 5.89
C LEU A 330 -1.09 -10.50 4.80
N PHE A 331 -2.02 -9.69 4.32
CA PHE A 331 -1.77 -8.54 3.45
C PHE A 331 -1.83 -7.23 4.25
N SER A 332 -0.84 -6.36 4.02
CA SER A 332 -0.82 -5.01 4.56
C SER A 332 -1.88 -4.14 3.91
N ARG A 333 -2.44 -3.20 4.68
CA ARG A 333 -3.13 -2.06 4.07
C ARG A 333 -2.19 -1.30 3.13
N SER A 334 -2.74 -0.62 2.13
CA SER A 334 -1.94 0.12 1.15
C SER A 334 -1.30 1.36 1.79
N ASN A 335 -0.07 1.66 1.36
CA ASN A 335 0.67 2.86 1.78
C ASN A 335 0.70 3.89 0.65
N THR A 336 0.28 5.13 0.94
CA THR A 336 0.19 6.21 -0.03
C THR A 336 1.46 7.02 -0.22
N SER A 337 2.49 6.83 0.61
CA SER A 337 3.70 7.66 0.58
C SER A 337 4.46 7.61 -0.75
N ASN A 338 4.22 6.58 -1.57
CA ASN A 338 4.91 6.37 -2.85
C ASN A 338 3.97 6.35 -4.06
N ILE A 339 2.68 6.68 -3.90
CA ILE A 339 1.74 6.67 -5.01
C ILE A 339 1.80 8.03 -5.73
N GLU A 340 2.90 8.26 -6.44
CA GLU A 340 2.94 9.29 -7.48
C GLU A 340 2.15 8.80 -8.71
N ASP A 341 1.62 9.74 -9.52
CA ASP A 341 0.67 9.43 -10.59
C ASP A 341 1.16 8.41 -11.63
N ARG A 342 2.49 8.17 -11.74
CA ARG A 342 3.10 7.26 -12.73
C ARG A 342 3.21 5.79 -12.30
N HIS A 343 2.81 5.44 -11.07
CA HIS A 343 2.99 4.07 -10.54
C HIS A 343 1.78 3.52 -9.77
N LYS A 344 0.55 3.99 -10.07
CA LYS A 344 -0.66 3.56 -9.34
C LYS A 344 -0.87 2.04 -9.42
N GLU A 345 -0.68 1.46 -10.60
CA GLU A 345 -0.83 0.04 -10.89
C GLU A 345 0.17 -0.84 -10.12
N TYR A 346 1.28 -0.25 -9.63
CA TYR A 346 2.24 -0.97 -8.81
C TYR A 346 1.66 -1.36 -7.45
N PHE A 347 0.86 -0.47 -6.87
CA PHE A 347 0.28 -0.61 -5.53
C PHE A 347 -1.18 -1.06 -5.58
N ALA A 348 -1.82 -0.96 -6.74
CA ALA A 348 -3.22 -1.28 -6.92
C ALA A 348 -3.43 -2.77 -7.22
N TRP A 349 -4.55 -3.28 -6.73
CA TRP A 349 -5.15 -4.52 -7.23
C TRP A 349 -6.27 -4.18 -8.21
N ASN A 350 -6.54 -5.10 -9.12
CA ASN A 350 -7.74 -5.14 -9.96
C ASN A 350 -8.66 -6.22 -9.44
N ALA A 351 -9.92 -6.16 -9.83
CA ALA A 351 -10.90 -7.14 -9.40
C ALA A 351 -11.91 -7.44 -10.50
N LYS A 352 -12.46 -8.66 -10.50
CA LYS A 352 -13.58 -9.08 -11.36
C LYS A 352 -14.41 -10.16 -10.67
N ILE A 353 -15.68 -10.28 -11.04
CA ILE A 353 -16.49 -11.42 -10.60
C ILE A 353 -16.01 -12.65 -11.37
N GLU A 354 -15.61 -13.69 -10.64
CA GLU A 354 -15.20 -14.97 -11.22
C GLU A 354 -16.38 -15.93 -11.32
N LYS A 355 -17.21 -15.98 -10.27
CA LYS A 355 -18.44 -16.76 -10.23
C LYS A 355 -19.41 -16.15 -9.23
N GLU A 356 -20.69 -16.32 -9.49
CA GLU A 356 -21.76 -15.83 -8.62
C GLU A 356 -22.91 -16.82 -8.58
N ASP A 357 -23.39 -17.08 -7.36
CA ASP A 357 -24.64 -17.79 -7.12
C ASP A 357 -25.53 -16.98 -6.16
N LYS A 358 -26.68 -17.56 -5.78
CA LYS A 358 -27.67 -16.94 -4.90
C LYS A 358 -27.09 -16.50 -3.55
N ASN A 359 -26.10 -17.21 -3.02
CA ASN A 359 -25.58 -17.06 -1.67
C ASN A 359 -24.15 -16.49 -1.63
N THR A 360 -23.37 -16.67 -2.70
CA THR A 360 -21.95 -16.30 -2.74
C THR A 360 -21.61 -15.57 -4.02
N GLN A 361 -20.77 -14.54 -3.89
CA GLN A 361 -20.03 -13.96 -5.00
C GLN A 361 -18.55 -14.25 -4.77
N MET A 362 -17.86 -14.78 -5.78
CA MET A 362 -16.41 -14.94 -5.76
C MET A 362 -15.78 -13.87 -6.63
N ILE A 363 -14.91 -13.07 -6.04
CA ILE A 363 -14.25 -11.95 -6.69
C ILE A 363 -12.77 -12.29 -6.81
N LEU A 364 -12.27 -12.40 -8.04
CA LEU A 364 -10.85 -12.56 -8.29
C LEU A 364 -10.15 -11.21 -8.15
N LEU A 365 -9.10 -11.16 -7.33
CA LEU A 365 -8.17 -10.05 -7.17
C LEU A 365 -6.86 -10.38 -7.89
N THR A 366 -6.42 -9.47 -8.75
CA THR A 366 -5.17 -9.56 -9.50
C THR A 366 -4.31 -8.32 -9.24
N TRP A 367 -3.00 -8.44 -9.40
CA TRP A 367 -2.13 -7.27 -9.28
C TRP A 367 -2.34 -6.35 -10.50
N GLY A 368 -2.53 -5.05 -10.29
CA GLY A 368 -2.78 -4.09 -11.36
C GLY A 368 -1.70 -4.12 -12.45
N ARG A 369 -0.43 -4.23 -12.05
CA ARG A 369 0.69 -4.37 -13.00
C ARG A 369 0.70 -5.72 -13.72
N TYR A 370 0.24 -6.81 -13.11
CA TYR A 370 0.12 -8.09 -13.81
C TYR A 370 -0.85 -7.96 -15.00
N ASP A 371 -2.05 -7.43 -14.75
CA ASP A 371 -3.07 -7.28 -15.79
C ASP A 371 -2.64 -6.32 -16.91
N GLN A 372 -1.86 -5.28 -16.58
CA GLN A 372 -1.35 -4.33 -17.56
C GLN A 372 -0.45 -5.01 -18.62
N TYR A 373 0.34 -6.02 -18.24
CA TYR A 373 1.38 -6.59 -19.11
C TYR A 373 1.11 -8.04 -19.56
N ILE A 374 0.21 -8.77 -18.92
CA ILE A 374 -0.03 -10.20 -19.21
C ILE A 374 -0.32 -10.47 -20.69
N GLN A 375 -1.22 -9.69 -21.31
CA GLN A 375 -1.62 -9.91 -22.71
C GLN A 375 -0.47 -9.66 -23.69
N GLN A 376 0.26 -8.55 -23.52
CA GLN A 376 1.41 -8.23 -24.37
C GLN A 376 2.54 -9.26 -24.19
N THR A 377 2.75 -9.70 -22.95
CA THR A 377 3.76 -10.72 -22.63
C THR A 377 3.45 -12.04 -23.32
N MET A 378 2.19 -12.50 -23.28
CA MET A 378 1.76 -13.73 -23.95
C MET A 378 1.81 -13.62 -25.47
N TYR A 379 1.39 -12.49 -26.03
CA TYR A 379 1.46 -12.25 -27.47
C TYR A 379 2.90 -12.34 -27.98
N ILE A 380 3.85 -11.68 -27.31
CA ILE A 380 5.28 -11.77 -27.66
C ILE A 380 5.78 -13.20 -27.47
N SER A 381 5.46 -13.84 -26.35
CA SER A 381 5.85 -15.24 -26.12
C SER A 381 5.42 -16.15 -27.26
N LYS A 382 4.18 -16.00 -27.74
CA LYS A 382 3.63 -16.77 -28.87
C LYS A 382 4.34 -16.52 -30.18
N ILE A 383 4.71 -15.27 -30.52
CA ILE A 383 5.52 -14.96 -31.72
C ILE A 383 6.82 -15.75 -31.73
N TRP A 384 7.41 -15.94 -30.55
CA TRP A 384 8.65 -16.67 -30.35
C TRP A 384 8.44 -18.14 -29.94
N ASN A 385 7.27 -18.74 -30.22
CA ASN A 385 6.93 -20.13 -29.88
C ASN A 385 7.24 -20.50 -28.42
N HIS A 386 7.04 -19.56 -27.51
CA HIS A 386 7.30 -19.67 -26.08
C HIS A 386 8.76 -19.98 -25.68
N PHE A 387 9.73 -19.76 -26.59
CA PHE A 387 11.16 -19.98 -26.31
C PHE A 387 11.76 -18.96 -25.33
N ILE A 388 11.16 -17.77 -25.22
CA ILE A 388 11.63 -16.71 -24.33
C ILE A 388 10.85 -16.79 -23.01
N ASP A 389 11.60 -16.75 -21.91
CA ASP A 389 11.05 -16.65 -20.55
C ASP A 389 10.08 -15.47 -20.41
N LEU A 390 8.91 -15.72 -19.83
CA LEU A 390 7.83 -14.72 -19.71
C LEU A 390 8.22 -13.56 -18.80
N ASN A 391 8.97 -13.83 -17.72
CA ASN A 391 9.47 -12.79 -16.83
C ASN A 391 10.54 -11.95 -17.52
N LEU A 392 11.36 -12.54 -18.40
CA LEU A 392 12.28 -11.76 -19.25
C LEU A 392 11.51 -10.84 -20.21
N ILE A 393 10.50 -11.34 -20.92
CA ILE A 393 9.66 -10.51 -21.81
C ILE A 393 9.04 -9.36 -21.03
N TYR A 394 8.45 -9.66 -19.87
CA TYR A 394 7.83 -8.65 -19.01
C TYR A 394 8.84 -7.59 -18.53
N ILE A 395 10.02 -8.00 -18.07
CA ILE A 395 11.07 -7.05 -17.66
C ILE A 395 11.50 -6.21 -18.86
N ILE A 396 11.64 -6.80 -20.05
CA ILE A 396 11.91 -6.05 -21.27
C ILE A 396 10.83 -5.00 -21.52
N LEU A 397 9.54 -5.38 -21.48
CA LEU A 397 8.42 -4.44 -21.66
C LEU A 397 8.41 -3.31 -20.63
N LEU A 398 8.86 -3.58 -19.40
CA LEU A 398 8.94 -2.56 -18.34
C LEU A 398 10.03 -1.50 -18.60
N PHE A 399 11.09 -1.85 -19.35
CA PHE A 399 12.27 -0.99 -19.57
C PHE A 399 12.48 -0.52 -21.02
N ALA A 400 11.84 -1.17 -21.98
CA ALA A 400 12.03 -0.92 -23.40
C ALA A 400 11.18 0.26 -23.87
N GLU A 401 11.74 1.47 -23.81
CA GLU A 401 11.41 2.50 -24.79
C GLU A 401 12.39 2.33 -25.97
N GLY A 402 11.94 1.73 -27.07
CA GLY A 402 12.68 1.52 -28.31
C GLY A 402 13.29 0.12 -28.52
N ASP A 403 14.05 -0.03 -29.62
CA ASP A 403 14.65 -1.31 -30.02
C ASP A 403 15.74 -1.77 -29.04
N ILE A 404 15.63 -3.01 -28.56
CA ILE A 404 16.64 -3.66 -27.72
C ILE A 404 17.40 -4.70 -28.54
N ILE A 405 18.65 -4.37 -28.89
CA ILE A 405 19.57 -5.32 -29.53
C ILE A 405 20.39 -6.02 -28.44
N LEU A 406 19.97 -7.22 -28.03
CA LEU A 406 20.70 -8.01 -27.04
C LEU A 406 22.06 -8.45 -27.59
N LYS A 407 23.15 -7.91 -27.02
CA LYS A 407 24.51 -8.39 -27.28
C LYS A 407 24.91 -9.44 -26.25
N ASN A 408 25.40 -10.58 -26.71
CA ASN A 408 25.83 -11.69 -25.87
C ASN A 408 27.06 -11.30 -25.02
N ASN A 409 26.91 -11.31 -23.69
CA ASN A 409 27.98 -11.03 -22.72
C ASN A 409 28.26 -12.24 -21.81
N LYS A 410 28.17 -13.47 -22.36
CA LYS A 410 28.29 -14.72 -21.59
C LYS A 410 29.51 -14.78 -20.67
N ARG A 411 30.69 -14.35 -21.12
CA ARG A 411 31.93 -14.39 -20.30
C ARG A 411 31.78 -13.64 -18.97
N LYS A 412 31.28 -12.41 -19.02
CA LYS A 412 31.07 -11.60 -17.81
C LYS A 412 30.02 -12.22 -16.89
N TYR A 413 29.02 -12.90 -17.45
CA TYR A 413 28.02 -13.60 -16.65
C TYR A 413 28.63 -14.75 -15.85
N GLU A 414 29.43 -15.61 -16.49
CA GLU A 414 30.08 -16.73 -15.80
C GLU A 414 30.97 -16.27 -14.64
N GLU A 415 31.64 -15.11 -14.78
CA GLU A 415 32.48 -14.52 -13.72
C GLU A 415 31.67 -14.11 -12.46
N ILE A 416 30.41 -13.67 -12.62
CA ILE A 416 29.58 -13.14 -11.51
C ILE A 416 28.36 -14.01 -11.16
N LYS A 417 28.16 -15.15 -11.83
CA LYS A 417 27.00 -16.04 -11.68
C LYS A 417 26.72 -16.44 -10.22
N ASN A 418 27.77 -16.74 -9.47
CA ASN A 418 27.66 -17.14 -8.07
C ASN A 418 27.10 -16.01 -7.17
N GLU A 419 27.32 -14.74 -7.53
CA GLU A 419 26.77 -13.62 -6.77
C GLU A 419 25.26 -13.46 -6.99
N PHE A 420 24.78 -13.71 -8.21
CA PHE A 420 23.35 -13.79 -8.50
C PHE A 420 22.68 -14.90 -7.68
N ILE A 421 23.26 -16.09 -7.66
CA ILE A 421 22.75 -17.24 -6.90
C ILE A 421 22.66 -16.90 -5.41
N LYS A 422 23.69 -16.28 -4.82
CA LYS A 422 23.68 -15.82 -3.42
C LYS A 422 22.56 -14.80 -3.13
N ARG A 423 22.08 -14.09 -4.13
CA ARG A 423 20.95 -13.13 -4.05
C ARG A 423 19.64 -13.72 -4.55
N ARG A 424 19.49 -15.05 -4.59
CA ARG A 424 18.28 -15.76 -5.02
C ARG A 424 17.87 -15.49 -6.48
N CYS A 425 18.81 -15.09 -7.32
CA CYS A 425 18.56 -14.77 -8.74
C CYS A 425 18.97 -15.96 -9.62
N TYR A 426 18.08 -16.94 -9.76
CA TYR A 426 18.39 -18.21 -10.45
C TYR A 426 18.10 -18.20 -11.96
N ASN A 427 17.43 -17.17 -12.48
CA ASN A 427 17.07 -17.10 -13.90
C ASN A 427 18.24 -16.56 -14.75
N ASP A 428 18.97 -17.47 -15.39
CA ASP A 428 20.13 -17.15 -16.24
C ASP A 428 19.80 -16.09 -17.32
N TYR A 429 18.61 -16.13 -17.92
CA TYR A 429 18.21 -15.20 -18.97
C TYR A 429 18.01 -13.77 -18.43
N ILE A 430 17.36 -13.63 -17.28
CA ILE A 430 17.17 -12.33 -16.62
C ILE A 430 18.52 -11.80 -16.13
N ASN A 431 19.37 -12.66 -15.56
CA ASN A 431 20.71 -12.29 -15.10
C ASN A 431 21.55 -11.73 -16.26
N LEU A 432 21.59 -12.42 -17.40
CA LEU A 432 22.26 -11.98 -18.62
C LEU A 432 21.70 -10.65 -19.14
N PHE A 433 20.38 -10.51 -19.15
CA PHE A 433 19.71 -9.27 -19.56
C PHE A 433 20.11 -8.10 -18.66
N SER A 434 20.17 -8.28 -17.34
CA SER A 434 20.53 -7.20 -16.40
C SER A 434 21.94 -6.65 -16.63
N ILE A 435 22.91 -7.52 -16.93
CA ILE A 435 24.29 -7.12 -17.24
C ILE A 435 24.32 -6.19 -18.46
N PHE A 436 23.49 -6.49 -19.46
CA PHE A 436 23.34 -5.69 -20.66
C PHE A 436 22.59 -4.38 -20.39
N ALA A 437 21.42 -4.46 -19.75
CA ALA A 437 20.52 -3.33 -19.53
C ALA A 437 21.17 -2.23 -18.69
N VAL A 438 21.83 -2.59 -17.59
CA VAL A 438 22.53 -1.64 -16.71
C VAL A 438 23.62 -0.89 -17.46
N LYS A 439 24.38 -1.59 -18.32
CA LYS A 439 25.49 -0.99 -19.08
C LYS A 439 25.01 0.02 -20.13
N ILE A 440 23.87 -0.23 -20.77
CA ILE A 440 23.41 0.56 -21.93
C ILE A 440 22.49 1.70 -21.52
N LYS A 441 21.60 1.47 -20.57
CA LYS A 441 20.61 2.47 -20.14
C LYS A 441 21.12 3.34 -18.98
N ASN A 442 22.41 3.26 -18.64
CA ASN A 442 23.05 3.98 -17.52
C ASN A 442 22.23 3.89 -16.22
N ILE A 443 21.76 2.69 -15.92
CA ILE A 443 20.88 2.45 -14.77
C ILE A 443 21.72 2.57 -13.49
N ARG A 444 21.19 3.27 -12.47
CA ARG A 444 21.88 3.49 -11.18
C ARG A 444 22.10 2.22 -10.33
N TYR A 445 21.67 1.06 -10.80
CA TYR A 445 21.77 -0.21 -10.08
C TYR A 445 22.88 -1.07 -10.67
N THR A 446 23.56 -1.86 -9.84
CA THR A 446 24.37 -2.98 -10.34
C THR A 446 23.47 -4.03 -11.02
N PRO A 447 24.01 -4.90 -11.90
CA PRO A 447 23.23 -5.99 -12.48
C PRO A 447 22.56 -6.89 -11.44
N ILE A 448 23.24 -7.13 -10.31
CA ILE A 448 22.74 -7.94 -9.20
C ILE A 448 21.58 -7.24 -8.49
N GLU A 449 21.73 -5.96 -8.12
CA GLU A 449 20.63 -5.20 -7.49
C GLU A 449 19.43 -5.06 -8.41
N PHE A 450 19.68 -4.82 -9.71
CA PHE A 450 18.64 -4.76 -10.72
C PHE A 450 17.86 -6.08 -10.76
N THR A 451 18.55 -7.21 -10.87
CA THR A 451 17.91 -8.52 -10.97
C THR A 451 17.21 -8.92 -9.68
N THR A 452 17.82 -8.66 -8.53
CA THR A 452 17.20 -8.90 -7.21
C THR A 452 15.86 -8.17 -7.13
N LYS A 453 15.85 -6.88 -7.50
CA LYS A 453 14.62 -6.08 -7.52
C LYS A 453 13.57 -6.67 -8.46
N HIS A 454 13.95 -7.07 -9.68
CA HIS A 454 12.97 -7.53 -10.66
C HIS A 454 12.52 -8.98 -10.50
N THR A 455 13.32 -9.82 -9.85
CA THR A 455 12.96 -11.22 -9.59
C THR A 455 12.14 -11.36 -8.32
N ILE A 456 12.56 -10.69 -7.24
CA ILE A 456 11.96 -10.82 -5.91
C ILE A 456 10.76 -9.89 -5.74
N MET A 457 10.85 -8.63 -6.21
CA MET A 457 9.81 -7.62 -5.95
C MET A 457 8.85 -7.39 -7.12
N ILE A 458 9.24 -7.68 -8.35
CA ILE A 458 8.48 -7.25 -9.54
C ILE A 458 8.14 -8.43 -10.46
N GLY A 459 8.73 -9.61 -10.26
CA GLY A 459 8.53 -10.77 -11.12
C GLY A 459 7.08 -11.25 -11.03
N LEU A 460 6.49 -11.57 -12.17
CA LEU A 460 5.13 -12.06 -12.26
C LEU A 460 5.11 -13.59 -12.09
N PRO A 461 4.06 -14.16 -11.47
CA PRO A 461 3.91 -15.60 -11.32
C PRO A 461 3.33 -16.17 -12.61
N PHE A 462 4.05 -15.97 -13.71
CA PHE A 462 3.69 -16.61 -14.95
C PHE A 462 3.86 -18.12 -14.79
N VAL A 463 2.82 -18.85 -15.14
CA VAL A 463 2.78 -20.30 -15.01
C VAL A 463 2.49 -20.93 -16.36
N GLU A 464 2.80 -22.22 -16.51
CA GLU A 464 2.69 -22.89 -17.81
C GLU A 464 1.27 -22.80 -18.39
N LYS A 465 0.23 -22.86 -17.53
CA LYS A 465 -1.18 -22.65 -17.90
C LYS A 465 -1.46 -21.30 -18.56
N ASP A 466 -0.61 -20.30 -18.34
CA ASP A 466 -0.78 -18.99 -18.96
C ASP A 466 -0.35 -19.00 -20.44
N LYS A 467 0.49 -19.95 -20.88
CA LYS A 467 0.88 -20.12 -22.30
C LYS A 467 -0.23 -20.73 -23.15
N GLU A 468 -1.23 -21.34 -22.52
CA GLU A 468 -2.38 -21.98 -23.19
C GLU A 468 -3.52 -21.00 -23.51
N LYS A 469 -3.43 -19.76 -23.01
CA LYS A 469 -4.37 -18.66 -23.33
C LYS A 469 -3.84 -17.83 -24.50
#